data_AF-A0A410UEX5-F1
#
_entry.id   AF-A0A410UEX5-F1
#
_cell.length_a   1.000
_cell.length_b   1.000
_cell.length_c   1.000
_cell.angle_alpha   90.00
_cell.angle_beta   90.00
_cell.angle_gamma   90.00
#
_symmetry.space_group_name_H-M   'P 1'
#
loop_
_entity.id
_entity.type
_entity.pdbx_description
1 polymer ?
#
loop_
_entity_poly.entity_id
_entity_poly.type
_entity_poly.pdbx_seq_one_letter_code
_entity_poly.pdbx_strand_id
1 'polypeptide(L)'
;MRVVLRELPTMSFSLPVPAWMWPTPDSEAAENIRKGHNPWMDAVHLLWSIWIFFGPLMDGRGFTFKWLITTAVTYPIFASLYGLCIIRPRRSVYRYAWGIALLGLLTLKFNDSSGGCYFIYGCVMLRTCEWSWRKYLLQVFAMCVAFALVSSVDGMPWQVIAYLIAMVGIITTVINVSINASKKNAALKLSQDEVRRLAATAERERIGRDLHDLLGHTLSLITLKLELSRKLFDRDPVASRRELEEAENVARHALGEVRAAVTGIRATDLAAELASARLLLESSAVHLDYDALPPSLPTDVERGLALVIREAVTNIHRHAGATEASVRFESTAEKLDMQICDNGRGGQSVEGNGINGMRERVRAMGGALLIESPPKRGTCLTVYVPLGAKRRSVQSLASPSDNESTDLAQGAA
;
A
#
# COMPACT_ATOMS: atom_id res chain seq x y z
N MET A 1 2.17 33.98 3.36
CA MET A 1 1.97 32.59 2.91
C MET A 1 2.16 31.62 4.09
N ARG A 2 1.16 31.54 4.99
CA ARG A 2 1.19 30.78 6.28
C ARG A 2 0.27 29.54 6.27
N VAL A 3 -0.26 29.16 5.11
CA VAL A 3 -1.53 28.40 5.00
C VAL A 3 -1.33 26.89 4.78
N VAL A 4 -0.17 26.45 4.29
CA VAL A 4 0.04 25.06 3.80
C VAL A 4 0.44 24.06 4.91
N LEU A 5 0.59 24.49 6.17
CA LEU A 5 0.98 23.61 7.29
C LEU A 5 -0.20 23.10 8.14
N ARG A 6 -1.45 23.32 7.72
CA ARG A 6 -2.65 22.92 8.49
C ARG A 6 -3.20 21.53 8.15
N GLU A 7 -2.68 20.87 7.12
CA GLU A 7 -3.10 19.54 6.66
C GLU A 7 -1.97 18.51 6.70
N LEU A 8 -1.23 18.49 7.80
CA LEU A 8 -0.51 17.30 8.23
C LEU A 8 -1.45 16.48 9.12
N PRO A 9 -1.47 15.13 9.01
CA PRO A 9 -2.31 14.31 9.88
C PRO A 9 -1.99 14.61 11.34
N THR A 10 -3.02 14.90 12.12
CA THR A 10 -2.89 15.39 13.49
C THR A 10 -2.41 14.27 14.43
N MET A 11 -1.11 14.00 14.43
CA MET A 11 -0.46 13.35 15.57
C MET A 11 -0.56 14.30 16.75
N SER A 12 -1.48 14.00 17.65
CA SER A 12 -1.72 14.74 18.89
C SER A 12 -0.56 14.59 19.86
N PHE A 13 0.48 15.41 19.68
CA PHE A 13 1.51 15.58 20.69
C PHE A 13 0.89 16.17 21.96
N SER A 14 0.82 15.37 23.01
CA SER A 14 0.19 15.69 24.31
C SER A 14 1.01 16.66 25.18
N LEU A 15 2.09 17.24 24.65
CA LEU A 15 2.94 18.21 25.32
C LEU A 15 3.10 19.46 24.44
N PRO A 16 3.02 20.69 25.01
CA PRO A 16 3.18 21.92 24.26
C PRO A 16 4.64 22.12 23.84
N VAL A 17 4.99 21.64 22.65
CA VAL A 17 6.31 21.83 22.04
C VAL A 17 6.49 23.33 21.69
N PRO A 18 7.53 24.01 22.20
CA PRO A 18 7.76 25.43 21.89
C PRO A 18 7.87 25.71 20.39
N ALA A 19 7.33 26.84 19.93
CA ALA A 19 7.27 27.18 18.51
C ALA A 19 8.65 27.24 17.80
N TRP A 20 9.75 27.40 18.55
CA TRP A 20 11.12 27.39 18.03
C TRP A 20 11.68 25.98 17.76
N MET A 21 11.07 24.94 18.31
CA MET A 21 11.37 23.52 18.03
C MET A 21 10.62 22.99 16.80
N TRP A 22 9.68 23.76 16.23
CA TRP A 22 8.89 23.29 15.09
C TRP A 22 9.76 23.13 13.84
N PRO A 23 9.72 21.98 13.14
CA PRO A 23 10.54 21.76 11.96
C PRO A 23 10.14 22.70 10.81
N THR A 24 11.15 23.29 10.18
CA THR A 24 10.97 24.10 8.97
C THR A 24 10.64 23.20 7.76
N PRO A 25 9.88 23.67 6.74
CA PRO A 25 9.44 22.81 5.63
C PRO A 25 10.57 22.07 4.88
N ASP A 26 11.75 22.70 4.80
CA ASP A 26 12.96 22.19 4.13
C ASP A 26 13.95 21.51 5.10
N SER A 27 13.47 21.09 6.28
CA SER A 27 14.26 20.36 7.28
C SER A 27 14.14 18.84 7.10
N GLU A 28 15.02 18.10 7.78
CA GLU A 28 15.04 16.64 7.73
C GLU A 28 13.82 16.03 8.42
N ALA A 29 13.45 16.52 9.61
CA ALA A 29 12.22 16.14 10.29
C ALA A 29 10.97 16.39 9.43
N ALA A 30 10.90 17.48 8.66
CA ALA A 30 9.78 17.73 7.75
C ALA A 30 9.74 16.74 6.57
N GLU A 31 10.88 16.23 6.09
CA GLU A 31 10.90 15.15 5.10
C GLU A 31 10.44 13.82 5.70
N ASN A 32 10.84 13.51 6.95
CA ASN A 32 10.38 12.32 7.65
C ASN A 32 8.87 12.35 7.91
N ILE A 33 8.31 13.49 8.34
CA ILE A 33 6.85 13.66 8.45
C ILE A 33 6.16 13.42 7.09
N ARG A 34 6.68 13.99 5.97
CA ARG A 34 6.11 13.77 4.62
C ARG A 34 6.15 12.30 4.18
N LYS A 35 7.07 11.50 4.71
CA LYS A 35 7.14 10.04 4.47
C LYS A 35 6.23 9.23 5.40
N GLY A 36 5.47 9.87 6.29
CA GLY A 36 4.65 9.20 7.30
C GLY A 36 5.45 8.67 8.49
N HIS A 37 6.71 9.06 8.64
CA HIS A 37 7.56 8.67 9.77
C HIS A 37 7.40 9.64 10.95
N ASN A 38 7.72 9.17 12.16
CA ASN A 38 7.79 10.01 13.35
C ASN A 38 8.86 11.12 13.15
N PRO A 39 8.57 12.42 13.43
CA PRO A 39 9.54 13.50 13.29
C PRO A 39 10.83 13.32 14.10
N TRP A 40 10.78 12.56 15.19
CA TRP A 40 11.93 12.28 16.05
C TRP A 40 12.64 10.97 15.70
N MET A 41 12.35 10.36 14.55
CA MET A 41 13.01 9.13 14.10
C MET A 41 14.54 9.27 14.09
N ASP A 42 15.06 10.41 13.63
CA ASP A 42 16.51 10.65 13.57
C ASP A 42 17.15 10.73 14.96
N ALA A 43 16.38 11.07 16.02
CA ALA A 43 16.88 11.09 17.40
C ALA A 43 17.33 9.70 17.88
N VAL A 44 16.96 8.61 17.19
CA VAL A 44 17.56 7.28 17.40
C VAL A 44 19.08 7.31 17.25
N HIS A 45 19.62 8.21 16.42
CA HIS A 45 21.05 8.37 16.26
C HIS A 45 21.74 8.94 17.50
N LEU A 46 21.03 9.62 18.41
CA LEU A 46 21.60 10.04 19.70
C LEU A 46 21.93 8.85 20.62
N LEU A 47 21.35 7.66 20.40
CA LEU A 47 21.76 6.46 21.14
C LEU A 47 23.26 6.15 20.98
N TRP A 48 23.87 6.53 19.86
CA TRP A 48 25.31 6.39 19.64
C TRP A 48 26.18 7.31 20.51
N SER A 49 25.61 8.29 21.21
CA SER A 49 26.33 9.07 22.21
C SER A 49 26.67 8.25 23.46
N ILE A 50 26.17 7.00 23.58
CA ILE A 50 26.60 6.04 24.60
C ILE A 50 28.13 5.82 24.58
N TRP A 51 28.79 5.98 23.43
CA TRP A 51 30.25 5.89 23.31
C TRP A 51 31.02 6.92 24.17
N ILE A 52 30.39 8.02 24.58
CA ILE A 52 30.96 9.00 25.52
C ILE A 52 31.30 8.35 26.87
N PHE A 53 30.51 7.36 27.29
CA PHE A 53 30.69 6.63 28.56
C PHE A 53 31.71 5.49 28.45
N PHE A 54 31.97 4.97 27.25
CA PHE A 54 32.92 3.88 27.03
C PHE A 54 34.38 4.29 27.16
N GLY A 55 34.75 5.53 26.81
CA GLY A 55 36.14 6.00 26.97
C GLY A 55 36.69 5.87 28.41
N PRO A 56 36.01 6.44 29.42
CA PRO A 56 36.38 6.27 30.83
C PRO A 56 36.49 4.81 31.31
N LEU A 57 35.69 3.91 30.73
CA LEU A 57 35.72 2.46 31.00
C LEU A 57 36.92 1.77 30.35
N MET A 58 37.30 2.18 29.14
CA MET A 58 38.38 1.55 28.35
C MET A 58 39.77 2.08 28.70
N ASP A 59 39.90 3.37 29.04
CA ASP A 59 41.18 4.02 29.34
C ASP A 59 41.72 3.70 30.76
N GLY A 60 40.98 2.91 31.56
CA GLY A 60 41.32 2.55 32.95
C GLY A 60 41.28 3.71 33.96
N ARG A 61 41.10 4.95 33.51
CA ARG A 61 41.04 6.17 34.34
C ARG A 61 39.72 6.32 35.12
N GLY A 62 38.65 5.65 34.68
CA GLY A 62 37.33 5.72 35.29
C GLY A 62 36.64 7.09 35.14
N PHE A 63 35.45 7.20 35.72
CA PHE A 63 34.62 8.40 35.66
C PHE A 63 35.13 9.49 36.62
N THR A 64 36.13 10.25 36.18
CA THR A 64 36.68 11.37 36.96
C THR A 64 35.71 12.57 37.05
N PHE A 65 35.84 13.38 38.11
CA PHE A 65 35.03 14.60 38.29
C PHE A 65 35.23 15.62 37.15
N LYS A 66 36.43 15.70 36.57
CA LYS A 66 36.73 16.49 35.36
C LYS A 66 35.91 16.00 34.16
N TRP A 67 35.86 14.68 33.93
CA TRP A 67 35.02 14.09 32.88
C TRP A 67 33.54 14.40 33.14
N LEU A 68 33.06 14.25 34.38
CA LEU A 68 31.66 14.50 34.73
C LEU A 68 31.22 15.94 34.43
N ILE A 69 31.98 16.95 34.89
CA ILE A 69 31.66 18.36 34.64
C ILE A 69 31.72 18.68 33.14
N THR A 70 32.78 18.23 32.44
CA THR A 70 32.94 18.54 31.02
C THR A 70 31.86 17.90 30.16
N THR A 71 31.46 16.65 30.44
CA THR A 71 30.30 16.01 29.78
C THR A 71 29.02 16.77 30.12
N ALA A 72 28.77 17.10 31.40
CA ALA A 72 27.54 17.78 31.83
C ALA A 72 27.36 19.18 31.21
N VAL A 73 28.46 19.92 30.95
CA VAL A 73 28.41 21.23 30.28
C VAL A 73 28.32 21.10 28.76
N THR A 74 29.07 20.18 28.14
CA THR A 74 29.15 20.09 26.67
C THR A 74 27.99 19.31 26.05
N TYR A 75 27.46 18.29 26.71
CA TYR A 75 26.42 17.43 26.16
C TYR A 75 25.09 18.17 25.86
N PRO A 76 24.59 19.09 26.71
CA PRO A 76 23.41 19.90 26.38
C PRO A 76 23.64 20.81 25.16
N ILE A 77 24.86 21.35 24.99
CA ILE A 77 25.23 22.18 23.83
C ILE A 77 25.25 21.32 22.56
N PHE A 78 25.89 20.15 22.63
CA PHE A 78 25.90 19.15 21.56
C PHE A 78 24.48 18.75 21.14
N ALA A 79 23.63 18.34 22.10
CA ALA A 79 22.26 17.91 21.83
C ALA A 79 21.41 19.04 21.24
N SER A 80 21.61 20.29 21.69
CA SER A 80 20.92 21.47 21.14
C SER A 80 21.33 21.75 19.69
N LEU A 81 22.63 21.70 19.38
CA LEU A 81 23.13 21.87 18.01
C LEU A 81 22.69 20.73 17.10
N TYR A 82 22.67 19.50 17.60
CA TYR A 82 22.17 18.33 16.89
C TYR A 82 20.67 18.46 16.57
N GLY A 83 19.84 18.86 17.55
CA GLY A 83 18.43 19.17 17.31
C GLY A 83 18.25 20.27 16.26
N LEU A 84 19.09 21.31 16.28
CA LEU A 84 19.10 22.37 15.26
C LEU A 84 19.45 21.84 13.86
N CYS A 85 20.33 20.83 13.71
CA CYS A 85 20.57 20.18 12.41
C CYS A 85 19.29 19.55 11.83
N ILE A 86 18.44 18.94 12.66
CA ILE A 86 17.23 18.23 12.23
C ILE A 86 16.07 19.18 11.87
N ILE A 87 15.86 20.25 12.66
CA ILE A 87 14.68 21.14 12.54
C ILE A 87 14.90 22.35 11.62
N ARG A 88 16.15 22.77 11.39
CA ARG A 88 16.47 23.96 10.57
C ARG A 88 16.59 23.62 9.08
N PRO A 89 16.50 24.61 8.16
CA PRO A 89 16.58 24.35 6.73
C PRO A 89 17.95 23.79 6.36
N ARG A 90 17.98 22.75 5.50
CA ARG A 90 19.22 22.05 5.09
C ARG A 90 20.35 22.95 4.57
N ARG A 91 20.01 24.12 4.01
CA ARG A 91 20.98 25.15 3.58
C ARG A 91 21.77 25.80 4.72
N SER A 92 21.25 25.75 5.94
CA SER A 92 21.85 26.33 7.14
C SER A 92 22.56 25.32 8.05
N VAL A 93 22.29 24.02 7.85
CA VAL A 93 22.76 22.94 8.75
C VAL A 93 24.28 22.88 8.86
N TYR A 94 25.02 23.24 7.80
CA TYR A 94 26.49 23.28 7.83
C TYR A 94 27.05 24.13 8.99
N ARG A 95 26.35 25.18 9.42
CA ARG A 95 26.75 26.03 10.54
C ARG A 95 26.69 25.28 11.87
N TYR A 96 25.63 24.52 12.08
CA TYR A 96 25.43 23.72 13.29
C TYR A 96 26.33 22.48 13.28
N ALA A 97 26.50 21.82 12.13
CA ALA A 97 27.41 20.69 11.95
C ALA A 97 28.89 21.07 12.20
N TRP A 98 29.34 22.22 11.69
CA TRP A 98 30.65 22.79 12.03
C TRP A 98 30.73 23.19 13.50
N GLY A 99 29.67 23.74 14.10
CA GLY A 99 29.60 24.03 15.53
C GLY A 99 29.77 22.78 16.40
N ILE A 100 29.14 21.66 16.03
CA ILE A 100 29.27 20.36 16.70
C ILE A 100 30.72 19.85 16.59
N ALA A 101 31.33 19.91 15.40
CA ALA A 101 32.70 19.46 15.22
C ALA A 101 33.73 20.34 15.94
N LEU A 102 33.52 21.66 15.96
CA LEU A 102 34.35 22.61 16.70
C LEU A 102 34.22 22.37 18.21
N LEU A 103 33.00 22.14 18.71
CA LEU A 103 32.77 21.72 20.09
C LEU A 103 33.51 20.41 20.39
N GLY A 104 33.48 19.45 19.47
CA GLY A 104 34.27 18.22 19.55
C GLY A 104 35.76 18.50 19.72
N LEU A 105 36.37 19.24 18.78
CA LEU A 105 37.79 19.61 18.79
C LEU A 105 38.20 20.32 20.10
N LEU A 106 37.41 21.30 20.55
CA LEU A 106 37.67 22.03 21.81
C LEU A 106 37.52 21.15 23.06
N THR A 107 36.66 20.12 23.00
CA THR A 107 36.42 19.21 24.12
C THR A 107 37.50 18.16 24.26
N LEU A 108 38.19 17.75 23.17
CA LEU A 108 39.24 16.72 23.17
C LEU A 108 40.26 16.89 24.30
N LYS A 109 40.80 18.10 24.47
CA LYS A 109 41.81 18.44 25.49
C LYS A 109 41.36 18.22 26.94
N PHE A 110 40.05 18.20 27.18
CA PHE A 110 39.47 18.05 28.51
C PHE A 110 38.79 16.69 28.72
N ASN A 111 38.26 16.09 27.64
CA ASN A 111 37.43 14.90 27.62
C ASN A 111 37.45 14.30 26.20
N ASP A 112 38.48 13.51 25.93
CA ASP A 112 38.79 12.87 24.64
C ASP A 112 37.58 12.13 24.05
N SER A 113 36.85 11.39 24.90
CA SER A 113 35.71 10.55 24.54
C SER A 113 34.51 11.37 24.05
N SER A 114 34.19 12.46 24.74
CA SER A 114 33.16 13.42 24.30
C SER A 114 33.59 14.14 23.03
N GLY A 115 34.85 14.60 22.98
CA GLY A 115 35.40 15.33 21.83
C GLY A 115 35.35 14.52 20.54
N GLY A 116 35.82 13.28 20.57
CA GLY A 116 35.78 12.37 19.42
C GLY A 116 34.36 12.02 18.99
N CYS A 117 33.46 11.78 19.95
CA CYS A 117 32.05 11.52 19.67
C CYS A 117 31.38 12.69 18.94
N TYR A 118 31.46 13.91 19.50
CA TYR A 118 30.88 15.11 18.87
C TYR A 118 31.50 15.38 17.49
N PHE A 119 32.82 15.21 17.34
CA PHE A 119 33.48 15.38 16.04
C PHE A 119 32.89 14.46 14.96
N ILE A 120 32.68 13.18 15.26
CA ILE A 120 32.02 12.22 14.35
C ILE A 120 30.62 12.71 13.97
N TYR A 121 29.79 13.13 14.94
CA TYR A 121 28.46 13.68 14.64
C TYR A 121 28.53 14.91 13.74
N GLY A 122 29.50 15.82 13.92
CA GLY A 122 29.64 17.00 13.07
C GLY A 122 29.95 16.64 11.61
N CYS A 123 30.86 15.70 11.38
CA CYS A 123 31.16 15.15 10.05
C CYS A 123 29.96 14.44 9.41
N VAL A 124 29.17 13.71 10.21
CA VAL A 124 27.96 12.99 9.74
C VAL A 124 26.84 13.97 9.41
N MET A 125 26.57 14.95 10.27
CA MET A 125 25.50 15.95 10.10
C MET A 125 25.73 16.85 8.88
N LEU A 126 26.97 17.04 8.42
CA LEU A 126 27.23 17.71 7.13
C LEU A 126 26.56 17.01 5.94
N ARG A 127 26.27 15.71 6.02
CA ARG A 127 25.66 14.97 4.91
C ARG A 127 24.19 15.33 4.65
N THR A 128 23.53 15.93 5.65
CA THR A 128 22.15 16.43 5.56
C THR A 128 22.03 17.69 4.70
N CYS A 129 23.15 18.39 4.45
CA CYS A 129 23.21 19.60 3.63
C CYS A 129 22.93 19.30 2.15
N GLU A 130 22.38 20.27 1.41
CA GLU A 130 22.09 20.18 -0.03
C GLU A 130 23.35 20.21 -0.94
N TRP A 131 24.52 19.88 -0.40
CA TRP A 131 25.79 19.95 -1.11
C TRP A 131 26.00 18.75 -2.04
N SER A 132 26.71 18.97 -3.14
CA SER A 132 27.16 17.87 -3.99
C SER A 132 28.13 16.96 -3.22
N TRP A 133 28.15 15.66 -3.54
CA TRP A 133 28.97 14.68 -2.81
C TRP A 133 30.45 15.07 -2.76
N ARG A 134 30.98 15.70 -3.83
CA ARG A 134 32.35 16.25 -3.88
C ARG A 134 32.58 17.35 -2.85
N LYS A 135 31.65 18.30 -2.71
CA LYS A 135 31.73 19.38 -1.70
C LYS A 135 31.65 18.82 -0.28
N TYR A 136 30.76 17.85 -0.06
CA TYR A 136 30.65 17.15 1.23
C TYR A 136 31.96 16.43 1.59
N LEU A 137 32.53 15.61 0.70
CA LEU A 137 33.79 14.91 0.98
C LEU A 137 34.98 15.85 1.16
N LEU A 138 35.08 16.94 0.38
CA LEU A 138 36.12 17.95 0.57
C LEU A 138 36.08 18.55 1.98
N GLN A 139 34.88 18.79 2.51
CA GLN A 139 34.66 19.38 3.83
C GLN A 139 34.94 18.36 4.95
N VAL A 140 34.47 17.12 4.83
CA VAL A 140 34.83 16.05 5.78
C VAL A 140 36.33 15.78 5.78
N PHE A 141 36.98 15.78 4.61
CA PHE A 141 38.44 15.65 4.50
C PHE A 141 39.17 16.80 5.19
N ALA A 142 38.79 18.05 4.93
CA ALA A 142 39.37 19.22 5.60
C ALA A 142 39.20 19.17 7.12
N MET A 143 38.04 18.71 7.61
CA MET A 143 37.78 18.52 9.04
C MET A 143 38.64 17.39 9.63
N CYS A 144 38.80 16.26 8.95
CA CYS A 144 39.69 15.18 9.39
C CYS A 144 41.16 15.60 9.41
N VAL A 145 41.62 16.43 8.47
CA VAL A 145 42.98 17.01 8.49
C VAL A 145 43.12 17.98 9.67
N ALA A 146 42.16 18.87 9.91
CA ALA A 146 42.18 19.77 11.06
C ALA A 146 42.19 18.99 12.40
N PHE A 147 41.37 17.94 12.50
CA PHE A 147 41.35 17.02 13.64
C PHE A 147 42.70 16.33 13.86
N ALA A 148 43.31 15.80 12.80
CA ALA A 148 44.62 15.15 12.88
C ALA A 148 45.70 16.12 13.36
N LEU A 149 45.74 17.34 12.82
CA LEU A 149 46.71 18.37 13.19
C LEU A 149 46.57 18.79 14.65
N VAL A 150 45.36 19.14 15.10
CA VAL A 150 45.11 19.54 16.50
C VAL A 150 45.46 18.39 17.46
N SER A 151 44.96 17.18 17.19
CA SER A 151 45.18 16.02 18.06
C SER A 151 46.67 15.62 18.12
N SER A 152 47.43 15.81 17.03
CA SER A 152 48.88 15.56 17.02
C SER A 152 49.65 16.59 17.86
N VAL A 153 49.23 17.86 17.86
CA VAL A 153 49.83 18.92 18.69
C VAL A 153 49.53 18.70 20.18
N ASP A 154 48.33 18.23 20.52
CA ASP A 154 47.96 17.84 21.90
C ASP A 154 48.58 16.49 22.33
N GLY A 155 49.38 15.83 21.47
CA GLY A 155 50.13 14.60 21.80
C GLY A 155 49.30 13.32 21.82
N MET A 156 48.11 13.31 21.21
CA MET A 156 47.26 12.12 21.15
C MET A 156 47.94 10.99 20.35
N PRO A 157 47.88 9.72 20.82
CA PRO A 157 48.47 8.59 20.09
C PRO A 157 47.91 8.47 18.66
N TRP A 158 48.80 8.32 17.68
CA TRP A 158 48.43 8.30 16.26
C TRP A 158 47.43 7.18 15.92
N GLN A 159 47.41 6.09 16.69
CA GLN A 159 46.45 5.00 16.56
C GLN A 159 45.01 5.46 16.83
N VAL A 160 44.80 6.34 17.83
CA VAL A 160 43.49 6.89 18.18
C VAL A 160 43.01 7.87 17.10
N ILE A 161 43.94 8.70 16.60
CA ILE A 161 43.68 9.61 15.47
C ILE A 161 43.27 8.82 14.22
N ALA A 162 44.04 7.78 13.87
CA ALA A 162 43.76 6.91 12.72
C ALA A 162 42.43 6.17 12.87
N TYR A 163 42.12 5.64 14.07
CA TYR A 163 40.85 4.98 14.37
C TYR A 163 39.64 5.91 14.19
N LEU A 164 39.69 7.13 14.72
CA LEU A 164 38.58 8.09 14.60
C LEU A 164 38.38 8.54 13.14
N ILE A 165 39.46 8.78 12.39
CA ILE A 165 39.38 9.11 10.95
C ILE A 165 38.82 7.93 10.14
N ALA A 166 39.25 6.70 10.43
CA ALA A 166 38.71 5.49 9.81
C ALA A 166 37.21 5.32 10.11
N MET A 167 36.78 5.56 11.35
CA MET A 167 35.37 5.51 11.73
C MET A 167 34.53 6.57 11.00
N VAL A 168 35.01 7.81 10.89
CA VAL A 168 34.36 8.85 10.07
C VAL A 168 34.26 8.40 8.60
N GLY A 169 35.30 7.79 8.03
CA GLY A 169 35.30 7.26 6.68
C GLY A 169 34.29 6.12 6.45
N ILE A 170 34.21 5.17 7.39
CA ILE A 170 33.26 4.05 7.35
C ILE A 170 31.82 4.57 7.42
N ILE A 171 31.50 5.41 8.41
CA ILE A 171 30.14 5.95 8.60
C ILE A 171 29.74 6.81 7.39
N THR A 172 30.65 7.65 6.88
CA THR A 172 30.46 8.43 5.65
C THR A 172 30.14 7.53 4.45
N THR A 173 30.82 6.39 4.33
CA THR A 173 30.58 5.42 3.25
C THR A 173 29.20 4.76 3.38
N VAL A 174 28.88 4.23 4.58
CA VAL A 174 27.59 3.58 4.87
C VAL A 174 26.41 4.52 4.59
N ILE A 175 26.46 5.77 5.06
CA ILE A 175 25.39 6.75 4.84
C ILE A 175 25.23 7.09 3.36
N ASN A 176 26.33 7.23 2.61
CA ASN A 176 26.26 7.48 1.17
C ASN A 176 25.70 6.29 0.38
N VAL A 177 26.06 5.06 0.75
CA VAL A 177 25.47 3.84 0.16
C VAL A 177 23.97 3.78 0.45
N SER A 178 23.55 4.01 1.70
CA SER A 178 22.14 4.05 2.11
C SER A 178 21.32 5.06 1.28
N ILE A 179 21.76 6.33 1.22
CA ILE A 179 21.04 7.37 0.47
C ILE A 179 20.99 7.07 -1.04
N ASN A 180 22.06 6.52 -1.61
CA ASN A 180 22.09 6.14 -3.03
C ASN A 180 21.19 4.93 -3.31
N ALA A 181 21.11 3.95 -2.40
CA ALA A 181 20.19 2.83 -2.50
C ALA A 181 18.73 3.30 -2.41
N SER A 182 18.39 4.17 -1.46
CA SER A 182 17.04 4.76 -1.35
C SER A 182 16.63 5.50 -2.63
N LYS A 183 17.53 6.28 -3.24
CA LYS A 183 17.28 6.97 -4.52
C LYS A 183 17.05 5.99 -5.68
N LYS A 184 17.88 4.94 -5.78
CA LYS A 184 17.71 3.88 -6.79
C LYS A 184 16.38 3.14 -6.64
N ASN A 185 16.00 2.80 -5.40
CA ASN A 185 14.74 2.11 -5.13
C ASN A 185 13.52 2.98 -5.47
N ALA A 186 13.57 4.29 -5.17
CA ALA A 186 12.52 5.22 -5.58
C ALA A 186 12.39 5.34 -7.11
N ALA A 187 13.52 5.45 -7.83
CA ALA A 187 13.53 5.49 -9.28
C ALA A 187 13.03 4.17 -9.91
N LEU A 188 13.42 3.02 -9.35
CA LEU A 188 12.95 1.71 -9.79
C LEU A 188 11.43 1.55 -9.59
N LYS A 189 10.89 2.01 -8.44
CA LYS A 189 9.44 1.97 -8.20
C LYS A 189 8.67 2.81 -9.22
N LEU A 190 9.11 4.04 -9.49
CA LEU A 190 8.51 4.89 -10.53
C LEU A 190 8.56 4.22 -11.92
N SER A 191 9.68 3.57 -12.25
CA SER A 191 9.80 2.83 -13.51
C SER A 191 8.88 1.61 -13.58
N GLN A 192 8.72 0.87 -12.47
CA GLN A 192 7.79 -0.27 -12.39
C GLN A 192 6.32 0.16 -12.52
N ASP A 193 5.94 1.28 -11.89
CA ASP A 193 4.59 1.82 -11.98
C ASP A 193 4.28 2.33 -13.40
N GLU A 194 5.24 2.95 -14.08
CA GLU A 194 5.09 3.35 -15.50
C GLU A 194 5.04 2.13 -16.44
N VAL A 195 5.88 1.10 -16.23
CA VAL A 195 5.82 -0.16 -17.01
C VAL A 195 4.46 -0.85 -16.84
N ARG A 196 3.91 -0.89 -15.61
CA ARG A 196 2.55 -1.42 -15.36
C ARG A 196 1.48 -0.63 -16.10
N ARG A 197 1.58 0.71 -16.09
CA ARG A 197 0.65 1.61 -16.79
C ARG A 197 0.71 1.42 -18.31
N LEU A 198 1.90 1.31 -18.87
CA LEU A 198 2.11 1.05 -20.30
C LEU A 198 1.58 -0.34 -20.69
N ALA A 199 1.88 -1.38 -19.92
CA ALA A 199 1.37 -2.73 -20.15
C ALA A 199 -0.17 -2.78 -20.11
N ALA A 200 -0.79 -2.15 -19.11
CA ALA A 200 -2.25 -2.05 -19.01
C ALA A 200 -2.89 -1.23 -20.15
N THR A 201 -2.14 -0.32 -20.78
CA THR A 201 -2.61 0.49 -21.92
C THR A 201 -2.48 -0.31 -23.22
N ALA A 202 -1.32 -0.93 -23.46
CA ALA A 202 -1.10 -1.81 -24.61
C ALA A 202 -2.08 -3.00 -24.66
N GLU A 203 -2.40 -3.57 -23.50
CA GLU A 203 -3.38 -4.64 -23.40
C GLU A 203 -4.80 -4.15 -23.76
N ARG A 204 -5.21 -2.97 -23.27
CA ARG A 204 -6.48 -2.33 -23.69
C ARG A 204 -6.55 -2.06 -25.20
N GLU A 205 -5.44 -1.64 -25.82
CA GLU A 205 -5.36 -1.44 -27.28
C GLU A 205 -5.42 -2.76 -28.05
N ARG A 206 -4.79 -3.82 -27.53
CA ARG A 206 -4.87 -5.18 -28.08
C ARG A 206 -6.31 -5.68 -28.09
N ILE A 207 -6.97 -5.62 -26.94
CA ILE A 207 -8.39 -5.92 -26.77
C ILE A 207 -9.29 -5.09 -27.68
N GLY A 208 -9.00 -3.78 -27.82
CA GLY A 208 -9.77 -2.89 -28.68
C GLY A 208 -9.72 -3.32 -30.16
N ARG A 209 -8.58 -3.85 -30.62
CA ARG A 209 -8.43 -4.44 -31.95
C ARG A 209 -9.14 -5.79 -32.07
N ASP A 210 -8.90 -6.72 -31.14
CA ASP A 210 -9.55 -8.04 -31.13
C ASP A 210 -11.09 -7.91 -31.16
N LEU A 211 -11.66 -6.96 -30.40
CA LEU A 211 -13.08 -6.63 -30.40
C LEU A 211 -13.55 -6.01 -31.72
N HIS A 212 -12.75 -5.12 -32.32
CA HIS A 212 -13.09 -4.50 -33.60
C HIS A 212 -13.12 -5.52 -34.74
N ASP A 213 -12.15 -6.43 -34.79
CA ASP A 213 -12.04 -7.46 -35.81
C ASP A 213 -13.21 -8.47 -35.68
N LEU A 214 -13.52 -8.93 -34.46
CA LEU A 214 -14.66 -9.81 -34.18
C LEU A 214 -15.99 -9.15 -34.55
N LEU A 215 -16.20 -7.89 -34.15
CA LEU A 215 -17.41 -7.14 -34.51
C LEU A 215 -17.52 -6.92 -36.03
N GLY A 216 -16.43 -6.58 -36.70
CA GLY A 216 -16.39 -6.33 -38.15
C GLY A 216 -16.80 -7.56 -38.96
N HIS A 217 -16.26 -8.73 -38.61
CA HIS A 217 -16.65 -10.00 -39.24
C HIS A 217 -18.12 -10.35 -38.97
N THR A 218 -18.58 -10.25 -37.72
CA THR A 218 -19.94 -10.66 -37.37
C THR A 218 -21.01 -9.72 -37.92
N LEU A 219 -20.80 -8.40 -37.92
CA LEU A 219 -21.71 -7.44 -38.55
C LEU A 219 -21.79 -7.64 -40.07
N SER A 220 -20.68 -8.02 -40.71
CA SER A 220 -20.66 -8.37 -42.14
C SER A 220 -21.50 -9.62 -42.42
N LEU A 221 -21.39 -10.66 -41.59
CA LEU A 221 -22.18 -11.89 -41.71
C LEU A 221 -23.68 -11.63 -41.52
N ILE A 222 -24.06 -10.83 -40.51
CA ILE A 222 -25.45 -10.41 -40.27
C ILE A 222 -26.00 -9.68 -41.50
N THR A 223 -25.24 -8.72 -42.04
CA THR A 223 -25.63 -7.95 -43.24
C THR A 223 -25.89 -8.87 -44.43
N LEU A 224 -25.00 -9.84 -44.69
CA LEU A 224 -25.16 -10.81 -45.78
C LEU A 224 -26.41 -11.70 -45.61
N LYS A 225 -26.71 -12.16 -44.39
CA LYS A 225 -27.92 -12.96 -44.12
C LYS A 225 -29.21 -12.15 -44.25
N LEU A 226 -29.22 -10.89 -43.80
CA LEU A 226 -30.35 -9.98 -44.02
C LEU A 226 -30.56 -9.69 -45.52
N GLU A 227 -29.49 -9.52 -46.31
CA GLU A 227 -29.62 -9.39 -47.77
C GLU A 227 -30.17 -10.65 -48.44
N LEU A 228 -29.74 -11.84 -48.00
CA LEU A 228 -30.23 -13.11 -48.51
C LEU A 228 -31.71 -13.33 -48.15
N SER A 229 -32.08 -13.08 -46.90
CA SER A 229 -33.48 -13.10 -46.43
C SER A 229 -34.37 -12.19 -47.27
N ARG A 230 -33.92 -10.96 -47.57
CA ARG A 230 -34.62 -10.01 -48.47
C ARG A 230 -34.75 -10.53 -49.91
N LYS A 231 -33.71 -11.17 -50.47
CA LYS A 231 -33.76 -11.77 -51.82
C LYS A 231 -34.68 -13.00 -51.91
N LEU A 232 -34.89 -13.70 -50.80
CA LEU A 232 -35.74 -14.89 -50.72
C LEU A 232 -37.20 -14.58 -50.35
N PHE A 233 -37.50 -13.38 -49.85
CA PHE A 233 -38.81 -13.03 -49.26
C PHE A 233 -40.02 -13.45 -50.11
N ASP A 234 -40.04 -13.08 -51.40
CA ASP A 234 -41.14 -13.43 -52.32
C ASP A 234 -41.00 -14.82 -52.98
N ARG A 235 -39.82 -15.44 -52.87
CA ARG A 235 -39.41 -16.60 -53.70
C ARG A 235 -39.36 -17.92 -52.92
N ASP A 236 -38.95 -17.85 -51.66
CA ASP A 236 -38.99 -18.90 -50.65
C ASP A 236 -39.17 -18.25 -49.25
N PRO A 237 -40.42 -18.04 -48.81
CA PRO A 237 -40.72 -17.42 -47.52
C PRO A 237 -40.24 -18.24 -46.31
N VAL A 238 -39.98 -19.54 -46.47
CA VAL A 238 -39.51 -20.42 -45.39
C VAL A 238 -38.00 -20.24 -45.21
N ALA A 239 -37.23 -20.29 -46.30
CA ALA A 239 -35.80 -19.98 -46.26
C ALA A 239 -35.55 -18.52 -45.84
N SER A 240 -36.37 -17.58 -46.30
CA SER A 240 -36.29 -16.16 -45.90
C SER A 240 -36.40 -15.97 -44.37
N ARG A 241 -37.31 -16.68 -43.69
CA ARG A 241 -37.43 -16.65 -42.21
C ARG A 241 -36.23 -17.30 -41.53
N ARG A 242 -35.74 -18.44 -42.02
CA ARG A 242 -34.58 -19.12 -41.43
C ARG A 242 -33.33 -18.23 -41.43
N GLU A 243 -33.04 -17.57 -42.54
CA GLU A 243 -31.90 -16.63 -42.63
C GLU A 243 -32.07 -15.41 -41.69
N LEU A 244 -33.31 -15.00 -41.40
CA LEU A 244 -33.62 -13.93 -40.44
C LEU A 244 -33.38 -14.38 -38.99
N GLU A 245 -33.86 -15.57 -38.61
CA GLU A 245 -33.62 -16.18 -37.30
C GLU A 245 -32.12 -16.45 -37.06
N GLU A 246 -31.39 -16.92 -38.08
CA GLU A 246 -29.94 -17.09 -38.01
C GLU A 246 -29.22 -15.76 -37.83
N ALA A 247 -29.63 -14.69 -38.51
CA ALA A 247 -29.07 -13.34 -38.31
C ALA A 247 -29.32 -12.81 -36.89
N GLU A 248 -30.52 -13.03 -36.32
CA GLU A 248 -30.83 -12.64 -34.94
C GLU A 248 -29.99 -13.43 -33.92
N ASN A 249 -29.85 -14.75 -34.11
CA ASN A 249 -29.04 -15.60 -33.23
C ASN A 249 -27.56 -15.19 -33.25
N VAL A 250 -27.00 -14.91 -34.44
CA VAL A 250 -25.63 -14.40 -34.59
C VAL A 250 -25.45 -13.04 -33.89
N ALA A 251 -26.42 -12.12 -34.01
CA ALA A 251 -26.38 -10.83 -33.32
C ALA A 251 -26.44 -10.99 -31.79
N ARG A 252 -27.30 -11.88 -31.27
CA ARG A 252 -27.40 -12.20 -29.84
C ARG A 252 -26.11 -12.82 -29.30
N HIS A 253 -25.47 -13.73 -30.06
CA HIS A 253 -24.19 -14.34 -29.68
C HIS A 253 -23.07 -13.32 -29.59
N ALA A 254 -22.88 -12.50 -30.63
CA ALA A 254 -21.84 -11.48 -30.68
C ALA A 254 -22.00 -10.43 -29.56
N LEU A 255 -23.23 -10.03 -29.23
CA LEU A 255 -23.50 -9.16 -28.09
C LEU A 255 -23.10 -9.81 -26.76
N GLY A 256 -23.24 -11.14 -26.64
CA GLY A 256 -22.76 -11.92 -25.51
C GLY A 256 -21.24 -11.94 -25.39
N GLU A 257 -20.53 -12.20 -26.50
CA GLU A 257 -19.06 -12.21 -26.56
C GLU A 257 -18.46 -10.83 -26.26
N VAL A 258 -19.01 -9.77 -26.85
CA VAL A 258 -18.60 -8.38 -26.57
C VAL A 258 -18.84 -8.02 -25.10
N ARG A 259 -19.97 -8.41 -24.52
CA ARG A 259 -20.23 -8.22 -23.09
C ARG A 259 -19.19 -8.96 -22.24
N ALA A 260 -18.97 -10.25 -22.49
CA ALA A 260 -18.01 -11.07 -21.74
C ALA A 260 -16.58 -10.51 -21.79
N ALA A 261 -16.14 -10.07 -22.97
CA ALA A 261 -14.85 -9.41 -23.15
C ALA A 261 -14.79 -8.07 -22.38
N VAL A 262 -15.78 -7.17 -22.56
CA VAL A 262 -15.77 -5.86 -21.88
C VAL A 262 -15.85 -6.01 -20.35
N THR A 263 -16.64 -6.96 -19.82
CA THR A 263 -16.72 -7.21 -18.37
C THR A 263 -15.43 -7.80 -17.81
N GLY A 264 -14.73 -8.67 -18.55
CA GLY A 264 -13.45 -9.23 -18.09
C GLY A 264 -12.29 -8.22 -17.98
N ILE A 265 -12.52 -6.96 -18.37
CA ILE A 265 -11.46 -5.98 -18.68
C ILE A 265 -11.65 -4.64 -17.94
N ARG A 266 -12.83 -4.39 -17.34
CA ARG A 266 -13.12 -3.13 -16.63
C ARG A 266 -13.89 -3.33 -15.33
N ALA A 267 -13.22 -2.90 -14.25
CA ALA A 267 -13.66 -2.90 -12.86
C ALA A 267 -13.76 -4.29 -12.22
N THR A 268 -13.82 -4.28 -10.90
CA THR A 268 -14.28 -5.40 -10.08
C THR A 268 -15.63 -5.89 -10.61
N ASP A 269 -15.84 -7.21 -10.69
CA ASP A 269 -17.05 -7.84 -11.27
C ASP A 269 -18.33 -7.25 -10.61
N LEU A 270 -18.22 -6.93 -9.31
CA LEU A 270 -19.26 -6.31 -8.49
C LEU A 270 -19.64 -4.87 -8.92
N ALA A 271 -18.67 -4.05 -9.35
CA ALA A 271 -18.92 -2.65 -9.74
C ALA A 271 -19.64 -2.55 -11.09
N ALA A 272 -19.26 -3.42 -12.04
CA ALA A 272 -19.91 -3.52 -13.33
C ALA A 272 -21.38 -4.00 -13.19
N GLU A 273 -21.63 -4.95 -12.29
CA GLU A 273 -23.00 -5.40 -12.00
C GLU A 273 -23.85 -4.34 -11.28
N LEU A 274 -23.31 -3.58 -10.32
CA LEU A 274 -24.05 -2.48 -9.68
C LEU A 274 -24.47 -1.40 -10.69
N ALA A 275 -23.58 -1.02 -11.63
CA ALA A 275 -23.92 -0.10 -12.71
C ALA A 275 -25.00 -0.68 -13.65
N SER A 276 -24.92 -1.98 -13.96
CA SER A 276 -25.89 -2.66 -14.82
C SER A 276 -27.27 -2.81 -14.14
N ALA A 277 -27.27 -3.11 -12.83
CA ALA A 277 -28.45 -3.18 -11.99
C ALA A 277 -29.19 -1.84 -11.93
N ARG A 278 -28.45 -0.74 -11.77
CA ARG A 278 -29.01 0.62 -11.79
C ARG A 278 -29.74 0.91 -13.09
N LEU A 279 -29.08 0.67 -14.25
CA LEU A 279 -29.69 0.89 -15.56
C LEU A 279 -30.95 0.04 -15.78
N LEU A 280 -30.95 -1.22 -15.32
CA LEU A 280 -32.12 -2.09 -15.40
C LEU A 280 -33.29 -1.57 -14.56
N LEU A 281 -33.05 -1.16 -13.31
CA LEU A 281 -34.09 -0.65 -12.43
C LEU A 281 -34.62 0.72 -12.87
N GLU A 282 -33.75 1.63 -13.28
CA GLU A 282 -34.13 2.95 -13.82
C GLU A 282 -34.99 2.80 -15.08
N SER A 283 -34.75 1.79 -15.93
CA SER A 283 -35.62 1.50 -17.10
C SER A 283 -37.05 1.08 -16.73
N SER A 284 -37.26 0.59 -15.52
CA SER A 284 -38.57 0.29 -14.91
C SER A 284 -39.07 1.37 -13.94
N ALA A 285 -38.46 2.57 -13.97
CA ALA A 285 -38.75 3.68 -13.07
C ALA A 285 -38.58 3.38 -11.57
N VAL A 286 -37.68 2.44 -11.23
CA VAL A 286 -37.29 2.11 -9.85
C VAL A 286 -35.97 2.79 -9.54
N HIS A 287 -35.91 3.60 -8.50
CA HIS A 287 -34.66 4.25 -8.08
C HIS A 287 -33.77 3.26 -7.31
N LEU A 288 -32.49 3.15 -7.70
CA LEU A 288 -31.49 2.33 -7.00
C LEU A 288 -30.46 3.22 -6.31
N ASP A 289 -30.46 3.21 -4.98
CA ASP A 289 -29.39 3.75 -4.14
C ASP A 289 -28.35 2.66 -3.84
N TYR A 290 -27.06 3.00 -3.79
CA TYR A 290 -26.03 2.05 -3.36
C TYR A 290 -24.81 2.72 -2.72
N ASP A 291 -24.31 2.09 -1.67
CA ASP A 291 -23.13 2.55 -0.93
C ASP A 291 -21.83 2.37 -1.74
N ALA A 292 -20.77 3.10 -1.36
CA ALA A 292 -19.44 2.91 -1.94
C ALA A 292 -18.94 1.47 -1.73
N LEU A 293 -18.33 0.88 -2.77
CA LEU A 293 -17.87 -0.51 -2.70
C LEU A 293 -16.77 -0.71 -1.63
N PRO A 294 -16.73 -1.87 -0.97
CA PRO A 294 -15.60 -2.25 -0.11
C PRO A 294 -14.25 -2.17 -0.84
N PRO A 295 -13.18 -1.66 -0.19
CA PRO A 295 -11.92 -1.34 -0.87
C PRO A 295 -11.08 -2.58 -1.28
N SER A 296 -11.40 -3.76 -0.78
CA SER A 296 -10.74 -5.03 -1.15
C SER A 296 -11.61 -6.22 -0.78
N LEU A 297 -11.93 -7.07 -1.75
CA LEU A 297 -12.61 -8.35 -1.56
C LEU A 297 -11.82 -9.48 -2.26
N PRO A 298 -11.89 -10.73 -1.78
CA PRO A 298 -11.41 -11.88 -2.53
C PRO A 298 -12.22 -12.05 -3.83
N THR A 299 -11.55 -12.32 -4.95
CA THR A 299 -12.18 -12.39 -6.28
C THR A 299 -13.33 -13.40 -6.37
N ASP A 300 -13.25 -14.54 -5.68
CA ASP A 300 -14.32 -15.54 -5.66
C ASP A 300 -15.57 -15.04 -4.91
N VAL A 301 -15.36 -14.25 -3.83
CA VAL A 301 -16.45 -13.62 -3.06
C VAL A 301 -17.10 -12.52 -3.88
N GLU A 302 -16.29 -11.65 -4.48
CA GLU A 302 -16.74 -10.55 -5.33
C GLU A 302 -17.62 -11.03 -6.50
N ARG A 303 -17.20 -12.10 -7.18
CA ARG A 303 -17.98 -12.76 -8.25
C ARG A 303 -19.28 -13.37 -7.76
N GLY A 304 -19.25 -14.05 -6.62
CA GLY A 304 -20.46 -14.64 -6.03
C GLY A 304 -21.49 -13.57 -5.68
N LEU A 305 -21.06 -12.46 -5.09
CA LEU A 305 -21.91 -11.30 -4.76
C LEU A 305 -22.46 -10.62 -6.02
N ALA A 306 -21.64 -10.42 -7.06
CA ALA A 306 -22.06 -9.85 -8.33
C ALA A 306 -23.24 -10.64 -8.95
N LEU A 307 -23.17 -11.98 -8.91
CA LEU A 307 -24.26 -12.86 -9.35
C LEU A 307 -25.50 -12.79 -8.44
N VAL A 308 -25.33 -12.63 -7.12
CA VAL A 308 -26.45 -12.45 -6.18
C VAL A 308 -27.16 -11.11 -6.42
N ILE A 309 -26.42 -10.01 -6.64
CA ILE A 309 -27.00 -8.71 -7.00
C ILE A 309 -27.81 -8.82 -8.31
N ARG A 310 -27.24 -9.44 -9.35
CA ARG A 310 -27.92 -9.61 -10.64
C ARG A 310 -29.25 -10.35 -10.50
N GLU A 311 -29.27 -11.44 -9.74
CA GLU A 311 -30.48 -12.24 -9.50
C GLU A 311 -31.49 -11.48 -8.62
N ALA A 312 -31.05 -10.84 -7.53
CA ALA A 312 -31.89 -10.02 -6.67
C ALA A 312 -32.57 -8.88 -7.45
N VAL A 313 -31.80 -8.13 -8.24
CA VAL A 313 -32.31 -7.00 -9.04
C VAL A 313 -33.24 -7.48 -10.16
N THR A 314 -32.97 -8.64 -10.77
CA THR A 314 -33.90 -9.28 -11.71
C THR A 314 -35.23 -9.63 -11.03
N ASN A 315 -35.19 -10.11 -9.79
CA ASN A 315 -36.40 -10.40 -9.01
C ASN A 315 -37.17 -9.12 -8.63
N ILE A 316 -36.50 -8.04 -8.25
CA ILE A 316 -37.12 -6.73 -8.00
C ILE A 316 -37.86 -6.24 -9.26
N HIS A 317 -37.15 -6.20 -10.39
CA HIS A 317 -37.68 -5.76 -11.68
C HIS A 317 -38.89 -6.59 -12.14
N ARG A 318 -38.89 -7.92 -11.95
CA ARG A 318 -39.97 -8.81 -12.41
C ARG A 318 -41.15 -8.92 -11.46
N HIS A 319 -40.93 -8.86 -10.15
CA HIS A 319 -41.92 -9.31 -9.16
C HIS A 319 -42.32 -8.26 -8.14
N ALA A 320 -41.38 -7.41 -7.69
CA ALA A 320 -41.59 -6.54 -6.53
C ALA A 320 -42.54 -5.37 -6.79
N GLY A 321 -42.57 -4.79 -8.00
CA GLY A 321 -43.37 -3.59 -8.25
C GLY A 321 -43.02 -2.42 -7.31
N ALA A 322 -41.73 -2.33 -6.94
CA ALA A 322 -41.17 -1.31 -6.09
C ALA A 322 -41.05 0.04 -6.82
N THR A 323 -40.86 1.13 -6.08
CA THR A 323 -40.39 2.42 -6.60
C THR A 323 -38.95 2.73 -6.18
N GLU A 324 -38.46 2.09 -5.13
CA GLU A 324 -37.11 2.28 -4.57
C GLU A 324 -36.49 0.94 -4.19
N ALA A 325 -35.18 0.84 -4.38
CA ALA A 325 -34.33 -0.24 -3.92
C ALA A 325 -32.98 0.30 -3.43
N SER A 326 -32.32 -0.42 -2.52
CA SER A 326 -31.03 -0.04 -1.96
C SER A 326 -30.07 -1.22 -1.84
N VAL A 327 -28.80 -1.03 -2.19
CA VAL A 327 -27.71 -1.99 -1.92
C VAL A 327 -26.69 -1.41 -0.94
N ARG A 328 -26.55 -2.01 0.23
CA ARG A 328 -25.63 -1.57 1.29
C ARG A 328 -24.54 -2.60 1.55
N PHE A 329 -23.35 -2.11 1.92
CA PHE A 329 -22.19 -2.94 2.25
C PHE A 329 -21.59 -2.51 3.60
N GLU A 330 -21.44 -3.46 4.51
CA GLU A 330 -20.66 -3.29 5.74
C GLU A 330 -19.53 -4.33 5.76
N SER A 331 -18.27 -3.88 5.73
CA SER A 331 -17.10 -4.77 5.64
C SER A 331 -16.14 -4.51 6.79
N THR A 332 -15.69 -5.59 7.42
CA THR A 332 -14.56 -5.59 8.36
C THR A 332 -13.41 -6.41 7.76
N ALA A 333 -12.32 -6.62 8.52
CA ALA A 333 -11.25 -7.52 8.12
C ALA A 333 -11.64 -9.02 8.17
N GLU A 334 -12.72 -9.36 8.89
CA GLU A 334 -13.10 -10.75 9.18
C GLU A 334 -14.39 -11.19 8.49
N LYS A 335 -15.28 -10.25 8.16
CA LYS A 335 -16.58 -10.52 7.53
C LYS A 335 -17.03 -9.38 6.60
N LEU A 336 -17.93 -9.72 5.68
CA LEU A 336 -18.70 -8.81 4.84
C LEU A 336 -20.18 -9.12 5.02
N ASP A 337 -20.96 -8.07 5.29
CA ASP A 337 -22.40 -8.11 5.32
C ASP A 337 -22.92 -7.23 4.15
N MET A 338 -23.73 -7.79 3.25
CA MET A 338 -24.35 -7.09 2.13
C MET A 338 -25.87 -7.17 2.26
N GLN A 339 -26.55 -6.04 2.17
CA GLN A 339 -28.00 -5.95 2.19
C GLN A 339 -28.54 -5.44 0.85
N ILE A 340 -29.59 -6.08 0.34
CA ILE A 340 -30.33 -5.66 -0.85
C ILE A 340 -31.80 -5.59 -0.45
N CYS A 341 -32.35 -4.39 -0.32
CA CYS A 341 -33.76 -4.18 0.03
C CYS A 341 -34.53 -3.47 -1.10
N ASP A 342 -35.82 -3.76 -1.25
CA ASP A 342 -36.79 -3.02 -2.06
C ASP A 342 -37.95 -2.50 -1.19
N ASN A 343 -38.79 -1.61 -1.72
CA ASN A 343 -39.99 -1.09 -1.05
C ASN A 343 -41.33 -1.64 -1.61
N GLY A 344 -41.28 -2.73 -2.40
CA GLY A 344 -42.41 -3.26 -3.17
C GLY A 344 -43.36 -4.19 -2.40
N ARG A 345 -43.99 -5.12 -3.12
CA ARG A 345 -44.98 -6.10 -2.62
C ARG A 345 -44.37 -7.48 -2.36
N GLY A 346 -43.65 -7.59 -1.25
CA GLY A 346 -43.20 -8.86 -0.66
C GLY A 346 -44.34 -9.74 -0.15
N GLY A 347 -43.96 -10.93 0.33
CA GLY A 347 -44.87 -12.00 0.75
C GLY A 347 -45.35 -12.94 -0.38
N GLN A 348 -44.70 -12.91 -1.55
CA GLN A 348 -44.77 -14.05 -2.48
C GLN A 348 -43.87 -15.18 -1.95
N SER A 349 -44.24 -16.44 -2.25
CA SER A 349 -43.55 -17.61 -1.69
C SER A 349 -42.04 -17.58 -1.99
N VAL A 350 -41.22 -17.64 -0.94
CA VAL A 350 -39.77 -17.36 -0.95
C VAL A 350 -38.95 -18.57 -1.48
N GLU A 351 -39.60 -19.50 -2.17
CA GLU A 351 -38.99 -20.71 -2.72
C GLU A 351 -39.21 -20.79 -4.23
N GLY A 352 -38.27 -20.18 -4.97
CA GLY A 352 -38.12 -20.32 -6.41
C GLY A 352 -36.67 -20.65 -6.78
N ASN A 353 -36.45 -21.15 -8.00
CA ASN A 353 -35.14 -21.60 -8.46
C ASN A 353 -34.03 -20.53 -8.32
N GLY A 354 -34.35 -19.25 -8.52
CA GLY A 354 -33.42 -18.13 -8.31
C GLY A 354 -32.92 -18.01 -6.87
N ILE A 355 -33.80 -18.16 -5.88
CA ILE A 355 -33.45 -18.09 -4.46
C ILE A 355 -32.60 -19.28 -4.02
N ASN A 356 -32.91 -20.48 -4.53
CA ASN A 356 -32.06 -21.65 -4.28
C ASN A 356 -30.66 -21.47 -4.90
N GLY A 357 -30.58 -20.97 -6.14
CA GLY A 357 -29.30 -20.63 -6.78
C GLY A 357 -28.51 -19.55 -6.01
N MET A 358 -29.15 -18.51 -5.48
CA MET A 358 -28.48 -17.53 -4.60
C MET A 358 -27.96 -18.18 -3.31
N ARG A 359 -28.78 -19.03 -2.67
CA ARG A 359 -28.42 -19.72 -1.42
C ARG A 359 -27.24 -20.69 -1.61
N GLU A 360 -27.18 -21.41 -2.73
CA GLU A 360 -26.07 -22.29 -3.09
C GLU A 360 -24.77 -21.49 -3.34
N ARG A 361 -24.84 -20.39 -4.10
CA ARG A 361 -23.68 -19.52 -4.35
C ARG A 361 -23.15 -18.89 -3.07
N VAL A 362 -24.03 -18.43 -2.18
CA VAL A 362 -23.64 -17.87 -0.88
C VAL A 362 -22.99 -18.94 0.02
N ARG A 363 -23.53 -20.16 0.04
CA ARG A 363 -22.90 -21.30 0.74
C ARG A 363 -21.53 -21.68 0.15
N ALA A 364 -21.35 -21.59 -1.17
CA ALA A 364 -20.05 -21.84 -1.81
C ALA A 364 -18.97 -20.82 -1.40
N MET A 365 -19.36 -19.60 -1.01
CA MET A 365 -18.49 -18.59 -0.41
C MET A 365 -18.26 -18.80 1.10
N GLY A 366 -18.82 -19.86 1.70
CA GLY A 366 -18.81 -20.09 3.16
C GLY A 366 -19.79 -19.19 3.94
N GLY A 367 -20.72 -18.54 3.24
CA GLY A 367 -21.65 -17.56 3.81
C GLY A 367 -23.07 -18.09 4.06
N ALA A 368 -23.94 -17.18 4.53
CA ALA A 368 -25.37 -17.41 4.74
C ALA A 368 -26.23 -16.31 4.09
N LEU A 369 -27.40 -16.70 3.57
CA LEU A 369 -28.41 -15.81 2.98
C LEU A 369 -29.67 -15.84 3.85
N LEU A 370 -30.01 -14.70 4.44
CA LEU A 370 -31.28 -14.44 5.13
C LEU A 370 -32.22 -13.67 4.18
N ILE A 371 -33.52 -13.94 4.26
CA ILE A 371 -34.53 -13.28 3.44
C ILE A 371 -35.71 -12.88 4.32
N GLU A 372 -36.05 -11.60 4.32
CA GLU A 372 -37.21 -11.04 4.98
C GLU A 372 -38.16 -10.46 3.93
N SER A 373 -39.33 -11.06 3.75
CA SER A 373 -40.35 -10.60 2.79
C SER A 373 -41.73 -10.57 3.45
N PRO A 374 -42.03 -9.57 4.31
CA PRO A 374 -43.32 -9.47 4.97
C PRO A 374 -44.43 -9.19 3.93
N PRO A 375 -45.60 -9.83 4.02
CA PRO A 375 -46.70 -9.56 3.10
C PRO A 375 -47.08 -8.07 3.05
N LYS A 376 -47.17 -7.53 1.83
CA LYS A 376 -47.47 -6.10 1.56
C LYS A 376 -46.43 -5.10 2.10
N ARG A 377 -45.22 -5.55 2.39
CA ARG A 377 -44.02 -4.70 2.60
C ARG A 377 -42.95 -5.14 1.61
N GLY A 378 -41.90 -4.34 1.42
CA GLY A 378 -40.79 -4.70 0.54
C GLY A 378 -40.03 -5.95 0.98
N THR A 379 -39.18 -6.49 0.10
CA THR A 379 -38.29 -7.60 0.44
C THR A 379 -36.91 -7.08 0.81
N CYS A 380 -36.23 -7.69 1.79
CA CYS A 380 -34.81 -7.51 1.98
C CYS A 380 -34.05 -8.85 2.06
N LEU A 381 -32.92 -8.89 1.37
CA LEU A 381 -31.96 -9.99 1.33
C LEU A 381 -30.70 -9.56 2.10
N THR A 382 -30.28 -10.35 3.08
CA THR A 382 -29.02 -10.12 3.80
C THR A 382 -28.07 -11.28 3.58
N VAL A 383 -26.89 -10.97 3.03
CA VAL A 383 -25.83 -11.91 2.72
C VAL A 383 -24.67 -11.68 3.68
N TYR A 384 -24.29 -12.72 4.41
CA TYR A 384 -23.17 -12.74 5.34
C TYR A 384 -22.05 -13.61 4.75
N VAL A 385 -20.82 -13.10 4.61
CA VAL A 385 -19.67 -13.86 4.10
C VAL A 385 -18.44 -13.66 5.00
N PRO A 386 -17.79 -14.72 5.50
CA PRO A 386 -16.52 -14.60 6.22
C PRO A 386 -15.37 -14.27 5.26
N LEU A 387 -14.57 -13.27 5.61
CA LEU A 387 -13.34 -12.87 4.90
C LEU A 387 -12.07 -13.41 5.58
N GLY A 388 -12.19 -13.85 6.84
CA GLY A 388 -11.08 -14.33 7.67
C GLY A 388 -10.46 -15.66 7.20
N ALA A 389 -9.20 -15.58 6.75
CA ALA A 389 -8.18 -16.64 6.69
C ALA A 389 -8.56 -18.03 6.11
N LYS A 390 -8.02 -18.30 4.91
CA LYS A 390 -7.58 -19.62 4.36
C LYS A 390 -8.35 -20.87 4.81
N ARG A 391 -8.93 -21.55 3.81
CA ARG A 391 -9.20 -23.00 3.78
C ARG A 391 -8.32 -23.77 4.79
N ARG A 392 -8.93 -24.34 5.84
CA ARG A 392 -8.35 -25.53 6.50
C ARG A 392 -8.09 -26.55 5.40
N SER A 393 -6.83 -26.89 5.18
CA SER A 393 -6.45 -27.90 4.22
C SER A 393 -7.13 -29.23 4.58
N VAL A 394 -7.55 -29.97 3.55
CA VAL A 394 -7.92 -31.38 3.68
C VAL A 394 -6.62 -32.15 3.95
N GLN A 395 -6.18 -32.14 5.21
CA GLN A 395 -4.96 -32.78 5.68
C GLN A 395 -5.10 -33.14 7.17
N SER A 396 -6.19 -33.86 7.47
CA SER A 396 -6.46 -34.46 8.79
C SER A 396 -7.15 -35.83 8.63
N LEU A 397 -6.69 -36.60 7.64
CA LEU A 397 -6.97 -38.03 7.46
C LEU A 397 -5.65 -38.76 7.24
N ALA A 398 -4.81 -38.71 8.28
CA ALA A 398 -3.60 -39.50 8.42
C ALA A 398 -3.35 -39.71 9.92
N SER A 399 -4.22 -40.52 10.53
CA SER A 399 -3.95 -41.07 11.86
C SER A 399 -2.79 -42.07 11.74
N PRO A 400 -1.69 -41.94 12.51
CA PRO A 400 -0.78 -43.04 12.71
C PRO A 400 -1.37 -43.98 13.76
N SER A 401 -1.78 -45.17 13.34
CA SER A 401 -2.16 -46.26 14.25
C SER A 401 -1.11 -47.38 14.18
N ASP A 402 -0.23 -47.38 15.18
CA ASP A 402 0.37 -48.51 15.91
C ASP A 402 0.78 -49.83 15.23
N ASN A 403 1.98 -50.30 15.65
CA ASN A 403 2.56 -51.66 15.52
C ASN A 403 2.77 -52.20 14.08
N GLU A 404 3.72 -53.09 13.74
CA GLU A 404 4.81 -53.82 14.42
C GLU A 404 5.84 -54.24 13.33
N SER A 405 7.06 -54.75 13.55
CA SER A 405 7.78 -55.14 14.78
C SER A 405 9.31 -54.98 14.63
N THR A 406 9.99 -54.90 15.77
CA THR A 406 11.33 -55.44 16.10
C THR A 406 11.91 -56.51 15.15
N ASP A 407 13.12 -56.28 14.59
CA ASP A 407 14.28 -57.20 14.68
C ASP A 407 15.58 -56.55 14.13
N LEU A 408 16.73 -57.24 14.31
CA LEU A 408 18.09 -56.97 13.79
C LEU A 408 18.90 -55.85 14.46
N ALA A 409 19.35 -56.14 15.69
CA ALA A 409 20.60 -55.59 16.20
C ALA A 409 21.81 -56.45 15.78
N GLN A 410 22.84 -55.77 15.25
CA GLN A 410 24.28 -56.11 15.36
C GLN A 410 24.76 -57.51 14.93
N GLY A 411 25.46 -57.54 13.79
CA GLY A 411 26.41 -58.61 13.48
C GLY A 411 27.71 -58.46 14.29
N ALA A 412 28.36 -59.60 14.56
CA ALA A 412 29.72 -59.66 15.08
C ALA A 412 30.65 -60.26 14.02
N ALA A 413 31.59 -59.45 13.52
CA ALA A 413 32.85 -59.84 12.86
C ALA A 413 33.69 -58.57 12.60
#